data_AF-A0A1Q8JYZ7-F1
#
_entry.id   AF-A0A1Q8JYZ7-F1
#
_cell.length_a   1.000
_cell.length_b   1.000
_cell.length_c   1.000
_cell.angle_alpha   90.00
_cell.angle_beta   90.00
_cell.angle_gamma   90.00
#
_symmetry.space_group_name_H-M   'P 1'
#
loop_
_entity.id
_entity.type
_entity.pdbx_description
1 polymer ?
#
loop_
_entity_poly.entity_id
_entity_poly.type
_entity_poly.pdbx_seq_one_letter_code
_entity_poly.pdbx_strand_id
1 'polypeptide(L)' 'MLTSGWAINTGNGYSGGLQFDQATWEAYGGTGSAHEASREEQIAVAEKVRAARDGYSAWPACSKKLGLA' A
#
# COMPACT_ATOMS: atom_id res chain seq x y z
N MET A 1 -20.70 -4.30 -1.88
CA MET A 1 -19.94 -5.29 -1.08
C MET A 1 -18.79 -5.78 -1.93
N LEU A 2 -17.57 -5.86 -1.39
CA LEU A 2 -16.28 -6.36 -1.95
C LEU A 2 -15.15 -5.32 -1.88
N THR A 3 -14.74 -4.92 -0.67
CA THR A 3 -13.46 -4.21 -0.45
C THR A 3 -12.52 -4.95 0.51
N SER A 4 -12.81 -6.22 0.83
CA SER A 4 -12.09 -7.00 1.85
C SER A 4 -10.58 -7.11 1.65
N GLY A 5 -10.09 -6.85 0.43
CA GLY A 5 -8.66 -6.78 0.16
C GLY A 5 -7.98 -5.53 0.73
N TRP A 6 -8.64 -4.37 0.71
CA TRP A 6 -8.02 -3.07 1.04
C TRP A 6 -7.90 -2.79 2.54
N ALA A 7 -8.73 -3.43 3.36
CA ALA A 7 -8.70 -3.33 4.82
C ALA A 7 -7.97 -4.52 5.47
N ILE A 8 -7.15 -5.27 4.72
CA ILE A 8 -6.43 -6.42 5.26
C ILE A 8 -5.38 -5.95 6.27
N ASN A 9 -5.40 -6.53 7.46
CA ASN A 9 -4.35 -6.42 8.44
C ASN A 9 -4.15 -7.80 9.07
N THR A 10 -3.17 -8.54 8.56
CA THR A 10 -2.89 -9.91 8.99
C THR A 10 -1.97 -9.97 10.22
N GLY A 11 -1.59 -8.83 10.82
CA GLY A 11 -0.66 -8.79 11.95
C GLY A 11 0.79 -9.17 11.59
N ASN A 12 1.12 -9.22 10.30
CA ASN A 12 2.45 -9.54 9.79
C ASN A 12 3.37 -8.31 9.67
N GLY A 13 2.98 -7.17 10.26
CA GLY A 13 3.69 -5.89 10.13
C GLY A 13 3.33 -5.09 8.87
N TYR A 14 2.42 -5.60 8.04
CA TYR A 14 1.95 -4.92 6.84
C TYR A 14 0.44 -4.70 6.89
N SER A 15 0.00 -3.55 6.38
CA SER A 15 -1.39 -3.12 6.39
C SER A 15 -1.88 -2.77 4.99
N GLY A 16 -3.17 -2.99 4.79
CA GLY A 16 -3.91 -2.54 3.61
C GLY A 16 -3.83 -3.50 2.44
N GLY A 17 -4.55 -3.15 1.38
CA GLY A 17 -4.59 -3.93 0.14
C GLY A 17 -3.24 -4.06 -0.49
N LEU A 18 -2.39 -3.05 -0.35
CA LEU A 18 -1.07 -3.03 -0.96
C LEU A 18 0.04 -3.55 -0.03
N GLN A 19 -0.31 -4.01 1.17
CA GLN A 19 0.65 -4.50 2.18
C GLN A 19 1.77 -3.48 2.44
N PHE A 20 1.38 -2.26 2.81
CA PHE A 20 2.34 -1.23 3.25
C PHE A 20 2.90 -1.60 4.62
N ASP A 21 4.21 -1.48 4.79
CA ASP A 21 4.79 -1.40 6.14
C ASP A 21 4.50 -0.02 6.73
N GLN A 22 4.40 0.05 8.06
CA GLN A 22 4.04 1.29 8.75
C GLN A 22 5.04 2.43 8.49
N ALA A 23 6.35 2.11 8.39
CA ALA A 23 7.38 3.12 8.18
C ALA A 23 7.30 3.74 6.78
N THR A 24 7.09 2.93 5.74
CA THR A 24 6.87 3.44 4.38
C THR A 24 5.51 4.12 4.24
N TRP A 25 4.47 3.68 4.95
CA TRP A 25 3.18 4.38 4.95
C TRP A 25 3.34 5.82 5.47
N GLU A 26 3.95 5.97 6.65
CA GLU A 26 4.17 7.27 7.30
C GLU A 26 5.15 8.15 6.50
N ALA A 27 6.24 7.58 5.99
CA ALA A 27 7.25 8.32 5.24
C ALA A 27 6.71 8.97 3.95
N TYR A 28 5.62 8.45 3.40
CA TYR A 28 5.02 8.93 2.15
C TYR A 28 3.71 9.70 2.34
N GLY A 29 3.42 10.06 3.60
CA GLY A 29 2.29 10.91 3.99
C GLY A 29 1.00 10.15 4.29
N GLY A 30 1.08 8.85 4.52
CA GLY A 30 -0.01 8.07 5.08
C GLY A 30 -0.17 8.34 6.57
N THR A 31 -1.41 8.56 7.01
CA THR A 31 -1.76 8.73 8.43
C THR A 31 -2.46 7.48 8.97
N GLY A 32 -2.20 7.13 10.23
CA GLY A 32 -2.74 5.90 10.82
C GLY A 32 -2.17 4.66 10.15
N SER A 33 -2.97 3.61 10.01
CA SER A 33 -2.55 2.39 9.30
C SER A 33 -3.10 2.35 7.88
N ALA A 34 -2.33 1.81 6.93
CA ALA A 34 -2.79 1.69 5.53
C ALA A 34 -4.12 0.91 5.37
N HIS A 35 -4.47 0.01 6.29
CA HIS A 35 -5.74 -0.74 6.25
C HIS A 35 -6.96 0.10 6.67
N GLU A 36 -6.74 1.21 7.37
CA GLU A 36 -7.77 2.19 7.76
C GLU A 36 -7.98 3.24 6.67
N ALA A 37 -6.99 3.40 5.78
CA ALA A 37 -7.03 4.34 4.67
C ALA A 37 -7.89 3.82 3.51
N SER A 38 -8.52 4.75 2.80
CA SER A 38 -9.28 4.43 1.60
C SER A 38 -8.39 3.80 0.52
N ARG A 39 -9.02 3.07 -0.40
CA ARG A 39 -8.33 2.50 -1.55
C ARG A 39 -7.58 3.58 -2.33
N GLU A 40 -8.21 4.72 -2.52
CA GLU A 40 -7.66 5.86 -3.25
C GLU A 40 -6.42 6.43 -2.55
N GLU A 41 -6.45 6.58 -1.22
CA GLU A 41 -5.27 6.99 -0.44
C GLU A 41 -4.12 5.98 -0.55
N GLN A 42 -4.43 4.69 -0.44
CA GLN A 42 -3.42 3.64 -0.58
C GLN A 42 -2.75 3.68 -1.97
N ILE A 43 -3.54 3.89 -3.03
CA ILE A 43 -3.01 4.06 -4.39
C ILE A 43 -2.18 5.33 -4.51
N ALA A 44 -2.62 6.45 -3.95
CA ALA A 44 -1.88 7.71 -4.02
C ALA A 44 -0.51 7.60 -3.32
N VAL A 45 -0.45 6.96 -2.16
CA VAL A 45 0.82 6.67 -1.48
C VAL A 45 1.65 5.69 -2.29
N ALA A 46 1.05 4.68 -2.92
CA ALA A 46 1.76 3.71 -3.75
C ALA A 46 2.43 4.36 -4.97
N GLU A 47 1.76 5.32 -5.64
CA GLU A 47 2.35 6.09 -6.74
C GLU A 47 3.51 6.96 -6.26
N LYS A 48 3.43 7.57 -5.07
CA LYS A 48 4.56 8.30 -4.49
C LYS A 48 5.75 7.39 -4.19
N VAL A 49 5.49 6.20 -3.60
CA VAL A 49 6.56 5.22 -3.35
C VAL A 49 7.19 4.72 -4.64
N ARG A 50 6.37 4.44 -5.65
CA ARG A 50 6.83 4.05 -6.99
C ARG A 50 7.72 5.13 -7.61
N ALA A 51 7.30 6.40 -7.53
CA ALA A 51 8.08 7.53 -8.05
C ALA A 51 9.41 7.70 -7.31
N ALA A 52 9.44 7.48 -5.99
CA ALA A 52 10.66 7.60 -5.20
C ALA A 52 11.62 6.41 -5.33
N ARG A 53 11.11 5.21 -5.66
CA ARG A 53 11.90 3.97 -5.75
C ARG A 53 12.16 3.50 -7.19
N ASP A 54 11.90 4.36 -8.17
CA ASP A 54 12.06 4.07 -9.60
C ASP A 54 11.34 2.77 -10.01
N GLY A 55 10.09 2.63 -9.53
CA GLY A 55 9.23 1.47 -9.79
C GLY A 55 8.87 0.67 -8.53
N TYR A 56 8.27 -0.51 -8.77
CA TYR A 56 7.85 -1.45 -7.73
C TYR A 56 8.87 -2.58 -7.49
N SER A 57 10.13 -2.37 -7.87
CA SER A 57 11.19 -3.39 -7.76
C SER A 57 11.39 -3.87 -6.32
N ALA A 58 11.27 -2.96 -5.34
CA ALA A 58 11.30 -3.28 -3.91
C ALA A 58 9.96 -3.82 -3.35
N TRP A 59 8.89 -3.80 -4.15
CA TRP A 59 7.53 -4.19 -3.75
C TRP A 59 6.78 -4.97 -4.85
N PRO A 60 7.25 -6.20 -5.16
CA PRO A 60 6.61 -7.05 -6.17
C PRO A 60 5.17 -7.43 -5.82
N ALA A 61 4.82 -7.47 -4.53
CA ALA A 61 3.46 -7.73 -4.07
C ALA A 61 2.49 -6.57 -4.40
N CYS A 62 2.99 -5.34 -4.36
CA CYS A 62 2.22 -4.11 -4.59
C CYS A 62 1.92 -3.93 -6.09
N SER A 63 2.93 -4.09 -6.96
CA SER A 63 2.75 -4.08 -8.43
C SER A 63 1.79 -5.17 -8.90
N LYS A 64 1.91 -6.38 -8.35
CA LYS A 64 1.03 -7.51 -8.70
C LYS A 64 -0.43 -7.25 -8.35
N LYS A 65 -0.72 -6.57 -7.24
CA LYS A 65 -2.08 -6.20 -6.84
C LYS A 65 -2.63 -4.99 -7.58
N LEU A 66 -1.76 -4.09 -8.05
CA LEU A 66 -2.14 -2.96 -8.90
C LEU A 66 -2.34 -3.35 -10.38
N GLY A 67 -2.00 -4.59 -10.77
CA GLY A 67 -2.19 -5.07 -12.14
C GLY A 67 -1.27 -4.41 -13.16
N LEU A 68 -0.15 -3.83 -12.71
CA LEU A 68 0.80 -3.10 -13.54
C LEU A 68 1.91 -4.03 -14.11
N ALA A 69 1.57 -5.29 -14.40
CA ALA A 69 2.47 -6.29 -14.96
C ALA A 69 2.46 -6.26 -16.49
#